data_AF-A0A6L6PK46-F1
#
_entry.id   AF-A0A6L6PK46-F1
#
_cell.length_a   1.000
_cell.length_b   1.000
_cell.length_c   1.000
_cell.angle_alpha   90.00
_cell.angle_beta   90.00
_cell.angle_gamma   90.00
#
_symmetry.space_group_name_H-M   'P 1'
#
loop_
_entity.id
_entity.type
_entity.pdbx_description
1 polymer ?
#
loop_
_entity_poly.entity_id
_entity_poly.type
_entity_poly.pdbx_seq_one_letter_code
_entity_poly.pdbx_strand_id
1 'polypeptide(L)'
;MQTSTATHIRARLLAALNHDLRAPLARIATNASSGWADLGAMEHEARRQLEWLSDLQECARFELQAPELAEAPAYLHALMRHVTHEGDRLPALAVLDARRLEQVLSRIREHAGGRLALRARSSAGQVALAFQAGQPEGPWRDVTASLADERILPGVMVAAHLVRAMGGRLQQSGDSLRFAIRVPLAEEADAIPPTPHFDWPEPFGAGHAVLLLEPHQPMQDYLSEILESAEFDVQYEPGDRDPSLILCADESVWDIWPREEAPPVLLHTLLPPARPGDFIEVMYKPAPAAVLLSALRRRLQIRL
;
A
#
# COMPACT_ATOMS: atom_id res chain seq x y z
N MET A 1 10.77 -42.76 -10.65
CA MET A 1 9.58 -42.21 -9.96
C MET A 1 9.41 -40.68 -10.14
N GLN A 2 10.47 -39.90 -10.40
CA GLN A 2 10.41 -38.43 -10.58
C GLN A 2 9.86 -37.92 -11.93
N THR A 3 9.88 -38.73 -12.99
CA THR A 3 9.40 -38.35 -14.34
C THR A 3 7.87 -38.29 -14.46
N SER A 4 7.15 -39.09 -13.65
CA SER A 4 5.68 -39.12 -13.63
C SER A 4 5.09 -37.87 -12.98
N THR A 5 5.72 -37.35 -11.92
CA THR A 5 5.29 -36.13 -11.22
C THR A 5 5.52 -34.88 -12.06
N ALA A 6 6.68 -34.74 -12.71
CA ALA A 6 6.96 -33.61 -13.59
C ALA A 6 6.01 -33.55 -14.80
N THR A 7 5.68 -34.70 -15.39
CA THR A 7 4.73 -34.78 -16.51
C THR A 7 3.31 -34.41 -16.07
N HIS A 8 2.91 -34.83 -14.86
CA HIS A 8 1.60 -34.51 -14.29
C HIS A 8 1.46 -33.03 -13.94
N ILE A 9 2.49 -32.42 -13.32
CA ILE A 9 2.54 -30.98 -13.05
C ILE A 9 2.44 -30.19 -14.36
N ARG A 10 3.21 -30.58 -15.38
CA ARG A 10 3.17 -29.94 -16.70
C ARG A 10 1.80 -30.05 -17.36
N ALA A 11 1.17 -31.23 -17.35
CA ALA A 11 -0.16 -31.43 -17.91
C ALA A 11 -1.21 -30.56 -17.21
N ARG A 12 -1.09 -30.39 -15.89
CA ARG A 12 -2.00 -29.57 -15.09
C ARG A 12 -1.79 -28.08 -15.27
N LEU A 13 -0.54 -27.62 -15.36
CA LEU A 13 -0.22 -26.24 -15.75
C LEU A 13 -0.80 -25.92 -17.14
N LEU A 14 -0.64 -26.82 -18.11
CA LEU A 14 -1.22 -26.67 -19.44
C LEU A 14 -2.76 -26.65 -19.41
N ALA A 15 -3.39 -27.45 -18.55
CA ALA A 15 -4.84 -27.44 -18.38
C ALA A 15 -5.33 -26.12 -17.73
N ALA A 16 -4.65 -25.63 -16.69
CA ALA A 16 -4.95 -24.36 -16.03
C ALA A 16 -4.74 -23.19 -16.99
N LEU A 17 -3.60 -23.13 -17.69
CA LEU A 17 -3.34 -22.14 -18.74
C LEU A 17 -4.43 -22.16 -19.81
N ASN A 18 -4.81 -23.33 -20.31
CA ASN A 18 -5.87 -23.42 -21.32
C ASN A 18 -7.22 -22.93 -20.78
N HIS A 19 -7.63 -23.34 -19.58
CA HIS A 19 -8.91 -22.96 -19.00
C HIS A 19 -8.97 -21.46 -18.68
N ASP A 20 -7.98 -20.97 -17.94
CA ASP A 20 -7.96 -19.62 -17.37
C ASP A 20 -7.54 -18.54 -18.40
N LEU A 21 -6.93 -18.93 -19.52
CA LEU A 21 -6.77 -18.04 -20.69
C LEU A 21 -7.97 -18.07 -21.62
N ARG A 22 -8.52 -19.26 -21.92
CA ARG A 22 -9.55 -19.40 -22.96
C ARG A 22 -10.90 -18.84 -22.51
N ALA A 23 -11.31 -19.07 -21.26
CA ALA A 23 -12.62 -18.63 -20.79
C ALA A 23 -12.78 -17.10 -20.81
N PRO A 24 -11.83 -16.29 -20.31
CA PRO A 24 -11.98 -14.84 -20.36
C PRO A 24 -11.73 -14.25 -21.76
N LEU A 25 -10.82 -14.82 -22.57
CA LEU A 25 -10.67 -14.43 -23.97
C LEU A 25 -11.97 -14.68 -24.76
N ALA A 26 -12.68 -15.78 -24.49
CA ALA A 26 -13.98 -16.04 -25.08
C ALA A 26 -15.05 -15.01 -24.64
N ARG A 27 -15.03 -14.57 -23.37
CA ARG A 27 -15.91 -13.50 -22.88
C ARG A 27 -15.61 -12.16 -23.57
N ILE A 28 -14.35 -11.79 -23.67
CA ILE A 28 -13.91 -10.58 -24.40
C ILE A 28 -14.36 -10.65 -25.87
N ALA A 29 -14.15 -11.77 -26.56
CA ALA A 29 -14.56 -11.95 -27.95
C ALA A 29 -16.10 -11.92 -28.14
N THR A 30 -16.84 -12.48 -27.19
CA THR A 30 -18.32 -12.46 -27.21
C THR A 30 -18.84 -11.02 -26.99
N ASN A 31 -18.25 -10.27 -26.06
CA ASN A 31 -18.62 -8.88 -25.79
C ASN A 31 -18.23 -7.94 -26.93
N ALA A 32 -17.10 -8.20 -27.60
CA ALA A 32 -16.68 -7.44 -28.76
C ALA A 32 -17.59 -7.69 -29.99
N SER A 33 -18.12 -8.92 -30.14
CA SER A 33 -18.95 -9.29 -31.30
C SER A 33 -20.43 -8.93 -31.16
N SER A 34 -20.93 -8.65 -29.96
CA SER A 34 -22.34 -8.29 -29.71
C SER A 34 -22.70 -6.83 -30.08
N GLY A 35 -21.74 -5.99 -30.49
CA GLY A 35 -21.96 -4.63 -30.97
C GLY A 35 -22.26 -3.58 -29.89
N TRP A 36 -22.45 -3.99 -28.64
CA TRP A 36 -22.50 -3.15 -27.44
C TRP A 36 -21.39 -3.61 -26.49
N ALA A 37 -20.17 -3.15 -26.77
CA ALA A 37 -19.01 -3.49 -25.96
C ALA A 37 -18.95 -2.56 -24.73
N ASP A 38 -19.18 -3.12 -23.54
CA ASP A 38 -18.72 -2.49 -22.31
C ASP A 38 -17.19 -2.58 -22.26
N LEU A 39 -16.54 -1.54 -22.78
CA LEU A 39 -15.09 -1.42 -22.83
C LEU A 39 -14.46 -1.53 -21.44
N GLY A 40 -15.14 -1.05 -20.40
CA GLY A 40 -14.66 -1.14 -19.02
C GLY A 40 -14.64 -2.58 -18.51
N ALA A 41 -15.69 -3.36 -18.79
CA ALA A 41 -15.72 -4.78 -18.46
C ALA A 41 -14.66 -5.59 -19.23
N MET A 42 -14.44 -5.28 -20.51
CA MET A 42 -13.41 -5.95 -21.31
C MET A 42 -12.00 -5.63 -20.81
N GLU A 43 -11.72 -4.35 -20.53
CA GLU A 43 -10.44 -3.94 -19.96
C GLU A 43 -10.20 -4.59 -18.60
N HIS A 44 -11.21 -4.62 -17.73
CA HIS A 44 -11.10 -5.25 -16.42
C HIS A 44 -10.79 -6.75 -16.53
N GLU A 45 -11.46 -7.47 -17.44
CA GLU A 45 -11.18 -8.88 -17.70
C GLU A 45 -9.75 -9.10 -18.21
N ALA A 46 -9.29 -8.28 -19.16
CA ALA A 46 -7.94 -8.37 -19.69
C ALA A 46 -6.87 -8.10 -18.61
N ARG A 47 -7.08 -7.07 -17.77
CA ARG A 47 -6.18 -6.77 -16.65
C ARG A 47 -6.09 -7.94 -15.66
N ARG A 48 -7.24 -8.53 -15.27
CA ARG A 48 -7.25 -9.73 -14.40
C ARG A 48 -6.49 -10.91 -15.00
N GLN A 49 -6.58 -11.13 -16.31
CA GLN A 49 -5.82 -12.20 -16.97
C GLN A 49 -4.31 -11.94 -16.94
N LEU A 50 -3.89 -10.70 -17.20
CA LEU A 50 -2.48 -10.33 -17.13
C LEU A 50 -1.93 -10.46 -15.71
N GLU A 51 -2.71 -10.06 -14.70
CA GLU A 51 -2.38 -10.25 -13.29
C GLU A 51 -2.25 -11.73 -12.92
N TRP A 52 -3.21 -12.57 -13.33
CA TRP A 52 -3.15 -14.02 -13.11
C TRP A 52 -1.91 -14.67 -13.76
N LEU A 53 -1.55 -14.27 -14.98
CA LEU A 53 -0.35 -14.74 -15.68
C LEU A 53 0.93 -14.30 -14.95
N SER A 54 0.98 -13.04 -14.52
CA SER A 54 2.09 -12.50 -13.74
C SER A 54 2.28 -13.29 -12.43
N ASP A 55 1.18 -13.54 -11.72
CA ASP A 55 1.20 -14.32 -10.49
C ASP A 55 1.66 -15.76 -10.74
N LEU A 56 1.23 -16.40 -11.84
CA LEU A 56 1.67 -17.75 -12.17
C LEU A 56 3.18 -17.81 -12.47
N GLN A 57 3.70 -16.80 -13.20
CA GLN A 57 5.13 -16.67 -13.44
C GLN A 57 5.89 -16.44 -12.14
N GLU A 58 5.37 -15.61 -11.24
CA GLU A 58 5.96 -15.40 -9.91
C GLU A 58 5.96 -16.68 -9.07
N CYS A 59 4.87 -17.45 -9.05
CA CYS A 59 4.83 -18.76 -8.39
C CYS A 59 5.90 -19.70 -8.92
N ALA A 60 6.04 -19.81 -10.24
CA ALA A 60 7.04 -20.67 -10.85
C ALA A 60 8.47 -20.26 -10.45
N ARG A 61 8.73 -18.94 -10.33
CA ARG A 61 10.01 -18.45 -9.81
C ARG A 61 10.17 -18.78 -8.32
N PHE A 62 9.13 -18.58 -7.51
CA PHE A 62 9.16 -18.78 -6.06
C PHE A 62 9.26 -20.25 -5.64
N GLU A 63 8.85 -21.20 -6.47
CA GLU A 63 9.13 -22.63 -6.26
C GLU A 63 10.62 -22.97 -6.44
N LEU A 64 11.34 -22.23 -7.29
CA LEU A 64 12.77 -22.45 -7.54
C LEU A 64 13.65 -21.71 -6.54
N GLN A 65 13.27 -20.50 -6.17
CA GLN A 65 14.00 -19.63 -5.26
C GLN A 65 13.04 -18.84 -4.40
N ALA A 66 13.20 -18.89 -3.08
CA ALA A 66 12.38 -18.12 -2.15
C ALA A 66 12.43 -16.61 -2.49
N PRO A 67 11.31 -15.88 -2.31
CA PRO A 67 11.31 -14.43 -2.53
C PRO A 67 12.37 -13.72 -1.68
N GLU A 68 13.14 -12.85 -2.31
CA GLU A 68 14.02 -11.92 -1.60
C GLU A 68 13.19 -10.73 -1.08
N LEU A 69 13.40 -10.39 0.20
CA LEU A 69 12.76 -9.26 0.85
C LEU A 69 13.74 -8.09 0.94
N ALA A 70 13.26 -6.89 0.63
CA ALA A 70 13.98 -5.65 0.87
C ALA A 70 13.40 -4.98 2.12
N GLU A 71 13.80 -5.47 3.29
CA GLU A 71 13.32 -4.93 4.56
C GLU A 71 13.85 -3.51 4.81
N ALA A 72 12.95 -2.60 5.11
CA ALA A 72 13.24 -1.22 5.45
C ALA A 72 12.20 -0.67 6.44
N PRO A 73 12.47 0.44 7.13
CA PRO A 73 11.46 1.15 7.90
C PRO A 73 10.27 1.55 7.01
N ALA A 74 9.10 1.03 7.34
CA ALA A 74 7.87 1.26 6.61
C ALA A 74 6.84 1.95 7.50
N TYR A 75 6.23 3.00 6.97
CA TYR A 75 5.20 3.77 7.66
C TYR A 75 3.86 3.02 7.66
N LEU A 76 3.47 2.50 8.81
CA LEU A 76 2.35 1.56 8.92
C LEU A 76 1.00 2.23 8.68
N HIS A 77 0.80 3.49 9.09
CA HIS A 77 -0.47 4.18 8.87
C HIS A 77 -0.73 4.48 7.39
N ALA A 78 0.31 4.82 6.63
CA ALA A 78 0.20 4.99 5.18
C ALA A 78 -0.07 3.66 4.45
N LEU A 79 0.59 2.59 4.90
CA LEU A 79 0.43 1.24 4.35
C LEU A 79 -0.95 0.64 4.65
N MET A 80 -1.50 0.92 5.83
CA MET A 80 -2.78 0.36 6.31
C MET A 80 -3.99 1.26 6.08
N ARG A 81 -3.86 2.36 5.31
CA ARG A 81 -4.93 3.36 5.08
C ARG A 81 -6.24 2.79 4.52
N HIS A 82 -6.20 1.62 3.88
CA HIS A 82 -7.38 0.94 3.30
C HIS A 82 -7.75 -0.35 4.05
N VAL A 83 -7.17 -0.57 5.24
CA VAL A 83 -7.38 -1.75 6.07
C VAL A 83 -8.16 -1.33 7.32
N THR A 84 -9.19 -2.09 7.67
CA THR A 84 -9.91 -1.84 8.92
C THR A 84 -9.05 -2.32 10.08
N HIS A 85 -8.77 -1.45 11.04
CA HIS A 85 -7.88 -1.76 12.16
C HIS A 85 -8.68 -1.99 13.46
N GLU A 86 -8.42 -3.11 14.12
CA GLU A 86 -9.00 -3.50 15.42
C GLU A 86 -7.88 -3.75 16.44
N GLY A 87 -8.04 -3.30 17.69
CA GLY A 87 -7.11 -3.62 18.78
C GLY A 87 -6.22 -2.45 19.23
N ASP A 88 -5.00 -2.76 19.66
CA ASP A 88 -4.05 -1.78 20.21
C ASP A 88 -3.63 -0.76 19.14
N ARG A 89 -3.19 0.43 19.56
CA ARG A 89 -2.75 1.49 18.62
C ARG A 89 -1.62 0.97 17.71
N LEU A 90 -1.84 1.06 16.40
CA LEU A 90 -0.84 0.74 15.38
C LEU A 90 0.39 1.66 15.57
N PRO A 91 1.61 1.10 15.68
CA PRO A 91 2.83 1.91 15.78
C PRO A 91 3.08 2.69 14.49
N ALA A 92 3.96 3.68 14.56
CA ALA A 92 4.27 4.54 13.41
C ALA A 92 5.02 3.78 12.31
N LEU A 93 6.13 3.12 12.68
CA LEU A 93 6.99 2.39 11.75
C LEU A 93 7.34 0.98 12.24
N ALA A 94 7.62 0.11 11.28
CA ALA A 94 8.22 -1.20 11.50
C ALA A 94 9.17 -1.56 10.36
N VAL A 95 10.15 -2.43 10.62
CA VAL A 95 11.08 -2.94 9.61
C VAL A 95 10.38 -4.06 8.83
N LEU A 96 9.99 -3.80 7.58
CA LEU A 96 9.36 -4.78 6.68
C LEU A 96 9.49 -4.37 5.21
N ASP A 97 9.28 -5.32 4.30
CA ASP A 97 9.16 -5.00 2.87
C ASP A 97 7.73 -4.53 2.56
N ALA A 98 7.54 -3.21 2.50
CA ALA A 98 6.22 -2.59 2.32
C ALA A 98 5.58 -3.02 1.00
N ARG A 99 6.36 -3.10 -0.08
CA ARG A 99 5.87 -3.44 -1.43
C ARG A 99 5.37 -4.88 -1.47
N ARG A 100 6.11 -5.81 -0.86
CA ARG A 100 5.68 -7.22 -0.78
C ARG A 100 4.48 -7.39 0.14
N LEU A 101 4.39 -6.62 1.23
CA LEU A 101 3.20 -6.64 2.07
C LEU A 101 1.97 -6.11 1.31
N GLU A 102 2.06 -4.98 0.59
CA GLU A 102 0.96 -4.49 -0.27
C GLU A 102 0.52 -5.54 -1.29
N GLN A 103 1.49 -6.23 -1.92
CA GLN A 103 1.20 -7.31 -2.86
C GLN A 103 0.39 -8.42 -2.19
N VAL A 104 0.81 -8.88 -1.00
CA VAL A 104 0.06 -9.87 -0.19
C VAL A 104 -1.36 -9.38 0.12
N LEU A 105 -1.49 -8.14 0.60
CA LEU A 105 -2.78 -7.58 0.98
C LEU A 105 -3.73 -7.45 -0.21
N SER A 106 -3.22 -7.08 -1.39
CA SER A 106 -4.02 -6.99 -2.61
C SER A 106 -4.53 -8.37 -3.04
N ARG A 107 -3.65 -9.37 -3.12
CA ARG A 107 -4.03 -10.73 -3.52
C ARG A 107 -5.04 -11.38 -2.58
N ILE A 108 -4.87 -11.17 -1.28
CA ILE A 108 -5.81 -11.69 -0.27
C ILE A 108 -7.18 -11.03 -0.41
N ARG A 109 -7.23 -9.71 -0.63
CA ARG A 109 -8.49 -8.97 -0.83
C ARG A 109 -9.19 -9.37 -2.13
N GLU A 110 -8.44 -9.50 -3.22
CA GLU A 110 -8.94 -9.96 -4.52
C GLU A 110 -9.55 -11.36 -4.42
N HIS A 111 -8.90 -12.28 -3.69
CA HIS A 111 -9.41 -13.63 -3.49
C HIS A 111 -10.67 -13.68 -2.62
N ALA A 112 -10.63 -13.05 -1.45
CA ALA A 112 -11.72 -13.13 -0.47
C ALA A 112 -12.93 -12.23 -0.82
N GLY A 113 -12.80 -11.32 -1.80
CA GLY A 113 -13.88 -10.42 -2.23
C GLY A 113 -14.41 -9.48 -1.14
N GLY A 114 -13.68 -9.33 -0.04
CA GLY A 114 -14.17 -8.73 1.20
C GLY A 114 -13.23 -7.68 1.79
N ARG A 115 -13.68 -7.06 2.90
CA ARG A 115 -12.85 -6.14 3.67
C ARG A 115 -11.72 -6.90 4.35
N LEU A 116 -10.53 -6.29 4.33
CA LEU A 116 -9.37 -6.74 5.07
C LEU A 116 -9.38 -6.08 6.45
N ALA A 117 -9.28 -6.90 7.49
CA ALA A 117 -9.11 -6.48 8.88
C ALA A 117 -7.67 -6.73 9.34
N LEU A 118 -7.14 -5.82 10.14
CA LEU A 118 -5.84 -5.91 10.81
C LEU A 118 -6.04 -5.86 12.33
N ARG A 119 -5.35 -6.75 13.03
CA ARG A 119 -5.10 -6.65 14.47
C ARG A 119 -3.62 -6.44 14.73
N ALA A 120 -3.28 -5.35 15.39
CA ALA A 120 -1.93 -5.05 15.82
C ALA A 120 -1.78 -5.32 17.33
N ARG A 121 -0.63 -5.88 17.71
CA ARG A 121 -0.22 -5.98 19.12
C ARG A 121 1.26 -5.67 19.23
N SER A 122 1.58 -4.61 19.95
CA SER A 122 2.97 -4.19 20.18
C SER A 122 3.52 -4.86 21.44
N SER A 123 4.75 -5.38 21.36
CA SER A 123 5.45 -5.96 22.50
C SER A 123 6.96 -5.78 22.34
N ALA A 124 7.62 -5.18 23.32
CA ALA A 124 9.08 -5.15 23.50
C ALA A 124 9.89 -5.04 22.18
N GLY A 125 9.78 -3.89 21.48
CA GLY A 125 10.55 -3.62 20.26
C GLY A 125 10.02 -4.32 18.99
N GLN A 126 8.88 -5.00 19.05
CA GLN A 126 8.24 -5.64 17.91
C GLN A 126 6.74 -5.33 17.86
N VAL A 127 6.14 -5.53 16.68
CA VAL A 127 4.70 -5.55 16.49
C VAL A 127 4.29 -6.84 15.79
N ALA A 128 3.27 -7.50 16.35
CA ALA A 128 2.57 -8.59 15.69
C ALA A 128 1.41 -8.02 14.89
N LEU A 129 1.40 -8.28 13.59
CA LEU A 129 0.36 -7.86 12.65
C LEU A 129 -0.40 -9.10 12.18
N ALA A 130 -1.68 -9.20 12.51
CA ALA A 130 -2.54 -10.29 12.11
C ALA A 130 -3.63 -9.78 11.17
N PHE A 131 -3.67 -10.34 9.96
CA PHE A 131 -4.58 -9.94 8.90
C PHE A 131 -5.62 -11.03 8.65
N GLN A 132 -6.86 -10.62 8.36
CA GLN A 132 -7.92 -11.52 7.93
C GLN A 132 -8.80 -10.86 6.86
N ALA A 133 -9.11 -11.59 5.81
CA ALA A 133 -10.12 -11.22 4.83
C ALA A 133 -11.18 -12.32 4.73
N GLY A 134 -12.45 -11.92 4.66
CA GLY A 134 -13.60 -12.83 4.61
C GLY A 134 -14.05 -13.37 5.98
N GLN A 135 -15.12 -14.18 5.93
CA GLN A 135 -15.67 -14.92 7.08
C GLN A 135 -15.34 -16.42 6.97
N PRO A 136 -14.70 -17.04 7.98
CA PRO A 136 -14.25 -18.42 7.88
C PRO A 136 -15.40 -19.42 7.77
N GLU A 137 -15.27 -20.37 6.85
CA GLU A 137 -16.20 -21.47 6.64
C GLU A 137 -15.60 -22.80 7.14
N GLY A 138 -15.31 -22.86 8.43
CA GLY A 138 -14.77 -24.06 9.09
C GLY A 138 -13.29 -23.92 9.52
N PRO A 139 -12.56 -25.04 9.64
CA PRO A 139 -11.22 -25.04 10.21
C PRO A 139 -10.20 -24.40 9.26
N TRP A 140 -9.28 -23.65 9.84
CA TRP A 140 -8.15 -23.06 9.10
C TRP A 140 -7.12 -24.12 8.72
N ARG A 141 -6.67 -24.07 7.47
CA ARG A 141 -5.62 -24.95 6.93
C ARG A 141 -4.50 -24.11 6.32
N ASP A 142 -3.27 -24.56 6.48
CA ASP A 142 -2.11 -23.89 5.90
C ASP A 142 -2.16 -24.00 4.37
N VAL A 143 -1.88 -22.88 3.70
CA VAL A 143 -1.72 -22.84 2.24
C VAL A 143 -0.32 -23.32 1.88
N THR A 144 -0.23 -24.46 1.23
CA THR A 144 1.03 -25.09 0.77
C THR A 144 1.72 -24.28 -0.32
N ALA A 145 0.92 -23.73 -1.24
CA ALA A 145 1.36 -22.99 -2.41
C ALA A 145 2.36 -23.77 -3.26
N SER A 146 1.91 -24.90 -3.78
CA SER A 146 2.65 -25.63 -4.81
C SER A 146 1.85 -25.75 -6.10
N LEU A 147 2.53 -25.62 -7.24
CA LEU A 147 2.00 -25.92 -8.57
C LEU A 147 1.65 -27.42 -8.72
N ALA A 148 2.06 -28.26 -7.77
CA ALA A 148 1.60 -29.65 -7.65
C ALA A 148 0.22 -29.78 -6.97
N ASP A 149 -0.30 -28.75 -6.29
CA ASP A 149 -1.59 -28.80 -5.57
C ASP A 149 -2.76 -28.86 -6.55
N GLU A 150 -3.79 -29.67 -6.27
CA GLU A 150 -4.95 -29.94 -7.18
C GLU A 150 -5.59 -28.70 -7.82
N ARG A 151 -5.64 -27.59 -7.07
CA ARG A 151 -6.17 -26.31 -7.53
C ARG A 151 -5.05 -25.28 -7.57
N ILE A 152 -4.82 -24.70 -8.75
CA ILE A 152 -3.83 -23.64 -8.95
C ILE A 152 -4.53 -22.30 -8.75
N LEU A 153 -4.13 -21.56 -7.72
CA LEU A 153 -4.64 -20.22 -7.39
C LEU A 153 -3.46 -19.25 -7.29
N PRO A 154 -2.94 -18.76 -8.43
CA PRO A 154 -1.64 -18.06 -8.45
C PRO A 154 -1.55 -16.90 -7.47
N GLY A 155 -2.57 -16.05 -7.38
CA GLY A 155 -2.57 -14.94 -6.41
C GLY A 155 -2.47 -15.39 -4.95
N VAL A 156 -3.19 -16.45 -4.57
CA VAL A 156 -3.13 -17.03 -3.21
C VAL A 156 -1.78 -17.69 -2.97
N MET A 157 -1.23 -18.35 -3.98
CA MET A 157 0.06 -19.02 -3.92
C MET A 157 1.21 -18.00 -3.76
N VAL A 158 1.21 -16.92 -4.55
CA VAL A 158 2.13 -15.77 -4.41
C VAL A 158 2.03 -15.22 -2.99
N ALA A 159 0.81 -14.94 -2.50
CA ALA A 159 0.62 -14.45 -1.14
C ALA A 159 1.21 -15.40 -0.10
N ALA A 160 1.04 -16.71 -0.24
CA ALA A 160 1.60 -17.68 0.70
C ALA A 160 3.13 -17.72 0.67
N HIS A 161 3.76 -17.66 -0.50
CA HIS A 161 5.22 -17.58 -0.63
C HIS A 161 5.79 -16.33 0.03
N LEU A 162 5.16 -15.17 -0.21
CA LEU A 162 5.59 -13.90 0.37
C LEU A 162 5.39 -13.87 1.88
N VAL A 163 4.23 -14.31 2.37
CA VAL A 163 3.96 -14.42 3.82
C VAL A 163 4.97 -15.36 4.49
N ARG A 164 5.32 -16.47 3.84
CA ARG A 164 6.35 -17.40 4.35
C ARG A 164 7.73 -16.75 4.39
N ALA A 165 8.09 -15.98 3.36
CA ALA A 165 9.34 -15.21 3.34
C ALA A 165 9.39 -14.18 4.48
N MET A 166 8.26 -13.55 4.81
CA MET A 166 8.12 -12.62 5.96
C MET A 166 8.04 -13.33 7.32
N GLY A 167 8.30 -14.64 7.40
CA GLY A 167 8.25 -15.43 8.64
C GLY A 167 6.85 -15.77 9.15
N GLY A 168 5.80 -15.52 8.36
CA GLY A 168 4.42 -15.84 8.66
C GLY A 168 3.94 -17.17 8.06
N ARG A 169 2.63 -17.42 8.18
CA ARG A 169 1.94 -18.52 7.49
C ARG A 169 0.58 -18.06 6.99
N LEU A 170 0.32 -18.27 5.70
CA LEU A 170 -1.00 -18.04 5.12
C LEU A 170 -1.89 -19.25 5.39
N GLN A 171 -3.10 -18.99 5.87
CA GLN A 171 -4.10 -20.01 6.16
C GLN A 171 -5.41 -19.67 5.45
N GLN A 172 -6.14 -20.71 5.06
CA GLN A 172 -7.42 -20.61 4.34
C GLN A 172 -8.54 -21.35 5.09
N SER A 173 -9.76 -20.81 5.02
CA SER A 173 -11.01 -21.44 5.48
C SER A 173 -12.15 -21.00 4.56
N GLY A 174 -12.60 -21.88 3.66
CA GLY A 174 -13.44 -21.48 2.52
C GLY A 174 -12.70 -20.50 1.62
N ASP A 175 -13.34 -19.38 1.26
CA ASP A 175 -12.72 -18.28 0.53
C ASP A 175 -12.01 -17.26 1.44
N SER A 176 -12.02 -17.49 2.76
CA SER A 176 -11.35 -16.61 3.71
C SER A 176 -9.88 -16.92 3.86
N LEU A 177 -9.09 -15.87 4.01
CA LEU A 177 -7.64 -15.95 4.17
C LEU A 177 -7.22 -15.19 5.43
N ARG A 178 -6.23 -15.72 6.13
CA ARG A 178 -5.57 -15.03 7.24
C ARG A 178 -4.09 -15.33 7.29
N PHE A 179 -3.33 -14.41 7.86
CA PHE A 179 -1.94 -14.65 8.22
C PHE A 179 -1.53 -13.73 9.36
N ALA A 180 -0.41 -14.05 10.00
CA ALA A 180 0.22 -13.16 10.96
C ALA A 180 1.73 -13.11 10.69
N ILE A 181 2.31 -11.94 10.90
CA ILE A 181 3.75 -11.69 10.88
C ILE A 181 4.16 -10.97 12.16
N ARG A 182 5.43 -11.09 12.53
CA ARG A 182 6.05 -10.32 13.62
C ARG A 182 7.23 -9.58 13.04
N VAL A 183 7.24 -8.27 13.22
CA VAL A 183 8.26 -7.39 12.64
C VAL A 183 8.84 -6.49 13.73
N PRO A 184 10.15 -6.18 13.68
CA PRO A 184 10.75 -5.18 14.56
C PRO A 184 10.09 -3.82 14.38
N LEU A 185 9.98 -3.05 15.45
CA LEU A 185 9.68 -1.62 15.36
C LEU A 185 10.87 -0.90 14.73
N ALA A 186 10.59 0.18 14.01
CA ALA A 186 11.61 1.04 13.43
C ALA A 186 11.48 2.46 14.01
N GLU A 187 12.57 3.21 13.96
CA GLU A 187 12.58 4.63 14.27
C GLU A 187 12.46 5.45 12.98
N GLU A 188 11.93 6.67 13.07
CA GLU A 188 11.81 7.53 11.90
C GLU A 188 13.18 7.94 11.33
N ALA A 189 14.21 8.03 12.19
CA ALA A 189 15.58 8.38 11.78
C ALA A 189 16.21 7.39 10.78
N ASP A 190 15.72 6.15 10.75
CA ASP A 190 16.18 5.13 9.79
C ASP A 190 15.34 5.13 8.50
N ALA A 191 14.23 5.88 8.47
CA ALA A 191 13.31 5.89 7.34
C ALA A 191 13.82 6.79 6.23
N ILE A 192 13.81 6.26 5.00
CA ILE A 192 14.18 7.01 3.81
C ILE A 192 12.88 7.46 3.12
N PRO A 193 12.74 8.76 2.78
CA PRO A 193 11.62 9.24 1.97
C PRO A 193 11.53 8.49 0.64
N PRO A 194 10.33 8.38 0.04
CA PRO A 194 10.19 7.75 -1.27
C PRO A 194 10.96 8.56 -2.31
N THR A 195 11.54 7.87 -3.30
CA THR A 195 12.12 8.55 -4.45
C THR A 195 11.03 9.35 -5.18
N PRO A 196 11.23 10.65 -5.45
CA PRO A 196 10.25 11.42 -6.21
C PRO A 196 10.00 10.80 -7.58
N HIS A 197 8.74 10.71 -7.99
CA HIS A 197 8.38 10.29 -9.35
C HIS A 197 8.22 11.53 -10.22
N PHE A 198 8.88 11.56 -11.38
CA PHE A 198 9.12 12.76 -12.19
C PHE A 198 7.91 13.30 -12.97
N ASP A 199 6.69 12.80 -12.73
CA ASP A 199 5.48 13.33 -13.34
C ASP A 199 4.92 14.49 -12.50
N TRP A 200 5.71 15.57 -12.42
CA TRP A 200 5.30 16.79 -11.71
C TRP A 200 4.17 17.49 -12.47
N PRO A 201 3.12 17.97 -11.78
CA PRO A 201 2.14 18.84 -12.41
C PRO A 201 2.79 20.16 -12.82
N GLU A 202 2.15 20.91 -13.72
CA GLU A 202 2.54 22.29 -13.99
C GLU A 202 2.63 23.09 -12.67
N PRO A 203 3.71 23.87 -12.45
CA PRO A 203 3.86 24.65 -11.24
C PRO A 203 2.69 25.62 -11.04
N PHE A 204 2.25 25.77 -9.80
CA PHE A 204 1.08 26.58 -9.45
C PHE A 204 1.22 27.32 -8.11
N GLY A 205 2.35 27.16 -7.42
CA GLY A 205 2.62 27.69 -6.08
C GLY A 205 3.11 29.13 -6.07
N ALA A 206 3.39 29.73 -7.23
CA ALA A 206 3.93 31.07 -7.34
C ALA A 206 3.10 32.09 -6.53
N GLY A 207 3.78 32.84 -5.65
CA GLY A 207 3.13 33.83 -4.79
C GLY A 207 2.57 33.29 -3.48
N HIS A 208 2.63 31.98 -3.22
CA HIS A 208 2.24 31.38 -1.95
C HIS A 208 3.46 30.94 -1.14
N ALA A 209 3.51 31.38 0.12
CA ALA A 209 4.51 30.93 1.08
C ALA A 209 3.97 29.75 1.89
N VAL A 210 4.77 28.70 2.07
CA VAL A 210 4.45 27.53 2.90
C VAL A 210 5.46 27.46 4.03
N LEU A 211 4.99 27.47 5.27
CA LEU A 211 5.83 27.18 6.42
C LEU A 211 5.91 25.67 6.61
N LEU A 212 7.11 25.10 6.47
CA LEU A 212 7.40 23.69 6.60
C LEU A 212 8.01 23.40 7.98
N LEU A 213 7.23 22.75 8.84
CA LEU A 213 7.62 22.30 10.19
C LEU A 213 7.78 20.78 10.21
N GLU A 214 8.86 20.31 9.59
CA GLU A 214 9.24 18.89 9.54
C GLU A 214 10.58 18.70 10.28
N PRO A 215 10.59 18.04 11.46
CA PRO A 215 11.81 17.83 12.23
C PRO A 215 12.72 16.72 11.65
N HIS A 216 12.19 15.81 10.83
CA HIS A 216 12.98 14.76 10.22
C HIS A 216 13.66 15.26 8.94
N GLN A 217 14.96 15.57 9.00
CA GLN A 217 15.69 16.24 7.91
C GLN A 217 15.52 15.59 6.52
N PRO A 218 15.65 14.26 6.35
CA PRO A 218 15.42 13.65 5.03
C PRO A 218 14.00 13.93 4.49
N MET A 219 12.99 13.90 5.35
CA MET A 219 11.61 14.21 4.96
C MET A 219 11.44 15.70 4.67
N GLN A 220 12.10 16.58 5.43
CA GLN A 220 12.10 18.01 5.18
C GLN A 220 12.68 18.31 3.79
N ASP A 221 13.86 17.76 3.47
CA ASP A 221 14.51 17.92 2.17
C ASP A 221 13.60 17.45 1.01
N TYR A 222 12.98 16.28 1.20
CA TYR A 222 12.03 15.71 0.23
C TYR A 222 10.81 16.62 0.00
N LEU A 223 10.21 17.14 1.07
CA LEU A 223 9.05 18.03 0.98
C LEU A 223 9.42 19.38 0.36
N SER A 224 10.59 19.93 0.71
CA SER A 224 11.10 21.15 0.10
C SER A 224 11.28 20.99 -1.40
N GLU A 225 11.90 19.89 -1.86
CA GLU A 225 12.06 19.63 -3.30
C GLU A 225 10.71 19.57 -4.03
N ILE A 226 9.70 18.91 -3.44
CA ILE A 226 8.33 18.87 -4.01
C ILE A 226 7.73 20.28 -4.12
N LEU A 227 7.82 21.06 -3.04
CA LEU A 227 7.20 22.38 -2.94
C LEU A 227 7.87 23.39 -3.87
N GLU A 228 9.20 23.41 -3.90
CA GLU A 228 10.00 24.27 -4.77
C GLU A 228 9.77 23.93 -6.25
N SER A 229 9.68 22.63 -6.59
CA SER A 229 9.34 22.18 -7.94
C SER A 229 7.95 22.64 -8.39
N ALA A 230 7.04 22.90 -7.45
CA ALA A 230 5.73 23.47 -7.70
C ALA A 230 5.70 25.01 -7.58
N GLU A 231 6.86 25.68 -7.46
CA GLU A 231 7.05 27.14 -7.34
C GLU A 231 6.53 27.78 -6.03
N PHE A 232 6.37 27.00 -4.95
CA PHE A 232 6.10 27.57 -3.63
C PHE A 232 7.34 28.24 -3.03
N ASP A 233 7.12 29.29 -2.24
CA ASP A 233 8.15 29.89 -1.37
C ASP A 233 8.18 29.15 -0.03
N VAL A 234 9.23 28.36 0.23
CA VAL A 234 9.31 27.49 1.41
C VAL A 234 10.04 28.20 2.55
N GLN A 235 9.38 28.27 3.70
CA GLN A 235 9.93 28.82 4.95
C GLN A 235 10.09 27.71 5.98
N TYR A 236 11.10 27.81 6.84
CA TYR A 236 11.37 26.82 7.90
C TYR A 236 11.12 27.38 9.31
N GLU A 237 11.02 28.69 9.42
CA GLU A 237 10.73 29.42 10.65
C GLU A 237 9.70 30.52 10.35
N PRO A 238 8.89 30.94 11.34
CA PRO A 238 8.04 32.12 11.19
C PRO A 238 8.91 33.35 10.85
N GLY A 239 8.77 33.85 9.62
CA GLY A 239 9.54 34.99 9.12
C GLY A 239 8.68 36.24 8.93
N ASP A 240 9.24 37.24 8.24
CA ASP A 240 8.57 38.52 7.96
C ASP A 240 7.35 38.39 7.02
N ARG A 241 7.20 37.26 6.32
CA ARG A 241 6.10 37.02 5.39
C ARG A 241 5.15 35.97 5.95
N ASP A 242 3.90 36.36 6.16
CA ASP A 242 2.86 35.46 6.63
C ASP A 242 2.68 34.26 5.68
N PRO A 243 2.76 33.01 6.20
CA PRO A 243 2.57 31.83 5.37
C PRO A 243 1.10 31.71 4.95
N SER A 244 0.89 31.32 3.69
CA SER A 244 -0.44 30.98 3.16
C SER A 244 -0.98 29.67 3.75
N LEU A 245 -0.08 28.78 4.19
CA LEU A 245 -0.39 27.49 4.78
C LEU A 245 0.80 27.00 5.61
N ILE A 246 0.52 26.24 6.67
CA ILE A 246 1.53 25.51 7.46
C ILE A 246 1.44 24.03 7.13
N LEU A 247 2.58 23.42 6.80
CA LEU A 247 2.75 21.98 6.63
C LEU A 247 3.58 21.46 7.80
N CYS A 248 3.00 20.67 8.71
CA CYS A 248 3.70 20.23 9.93
C CYS A 248 3.66 18.71 10.12
N ALA A 249 4.64 18.17 10.84
CA ALA A 249 4.75 16.74 11.12
C ALA A 249 3.89 16.24 12.29
N ASP A 250 3.57 17.12 13.24
CA ASP A 250 2.85 16.80 14.47
C ASP A 250 2.11 18.03 15.04
N GLU A 251 1.52 17.85 16.23
CA GLU A 251 0.72 18.87 16.91
C GLU A 251 1.54 19.96 17.63
N SER A 252 2.88 19.90 17.60
CA SER A 252 3.75 20.93 18.20
C SER A 252 3.65 22.29 17.51
N VAL A 253 3.07 22.34 16.30
CA VAL A 253 2.71 23.61 15.62
C VAL A 253 1.88 24.52 16.54
N TRP A 254 1.06 23.95 17.42
CA TRP A 254 0.22 24.70 18.35
C TRP A 254 0.97 25.32 19.53
N ASP A 255 2.23 24.92 19.75
CA ASP A 255 3.12 25.58 20.71
C ASP A 255 3.72 26.87 20.11
N ILE A 256 3.69 27.00 18.79
CA ILE A 256 4.19 28.16 18.03
C ILE A 256 3.05 29.11 17.68
N TRP A 257 1.91 28.58 17.23
CA TRP A 257 0.73 29.35 16.82
C TRP A 257 -0.52 28.99 17.62
N PRO A 258 -1.22 29.98 18.22
CA PRO A 258 -2.56 29.76 18.72
C PRO A 258 -3.50 29.29 17.60
N ARG A 259 -4.29 28.24 17.85
CA ARG A 259 -5.22 27.63 16.86
C ARG A 259 -6.15 28.63 16.18
N GLU A 260 -6.59 29.65 16.92
CA GLU A 260 -7.54 30.66 16.43
C GLU A 260 -6.90 31.68 15.48
N GLU A 261 -5.57 31.81 15.53
CA GLU A 261 -4.79 32.79 14.76
C GLU A 261 -3.95 32.14 13.68
N ALA A 262 -3.82 30.81 13.71
CA ALA A 262 -3.02 30.06 12.76
C ALA A 262 -3.62 30.14 11.35
N PRO A 263 -2.78 30.31 10.31
CA PRO A 263 -3.20 30.05 8.94
C PRO A 263 -3.59 28.58 8.77
N PRO A 264 -4.21 28.19 7.63
CA PRO A 264 -4.61 26.81 7.38
C PRO A 264 -3.45 25.82 7.63
N VAL A 265 -3.69 24.82 8.49
CA VAL A 265 -2.66 23.83 8.86
C VAL A 265 -2.96 22.47 8.26
N LEU A 266 -2.00 21.95 7.51
CA LEU A 266 -2.00 20.62 6.93
C LEU A 266 -1.03 19.75 7.74
N LEU A 267 -1.53 18.61 8.22
CA LEU A 267 -0.74 17.69 9.04
C LEU A 267 -0.22 16.54 8.18
N HIS A 268 1.11 16.37 8.10
CA HIS A 268 1.80 15.26 7.46
C HIS A 268 2.49 14.38 8.49
N THR A 269 1.76 13.46 9.10
CA THR A 269 2.14 12.85 10.38
C THR A 269 2.39 11.35 10.34
N LEU A 270 3.13 10.87 11.34
CA LEU A 270 3.36 9.45 11.61
C LEU A 270 2.15 8.75 12.23
N LEU A 271 1.41 9.46 13.07
CA LEU A 271 0.39 8.89 13.95
C LEU A 271 -0.91 9.70 13.84
N PRO A 272 -2.08 9.08 14.05
CA PRO A 272 -3.33 9.82 14.09
C PRO A 272 -3.28 10.93 15.15
N PRO A 273 -3.66 12.18 14.81
CA PRO A 273 -3.70 13.26 15.77
C PRO A 273 -4.82 13.04 16.79
N ALA A 274 -4.66 13.62 17.98
CA ALA A 274 -5.68 13.66 19.02
C ALA A 274 -6.89 14.49 18.58
N ARG A 275 -6.66 15.57 17.82
CA ARG A 275 -7.69 16.49 17.32
C ARG A 275 -7.61 16.65 15.80
N PRO A 276 -8.09 15.67 15.02
CA PRO A 276 -8.05 15.75 13.56
C PRO A 276 -8.81 16.94 12.98
N GLY A 277 -9.82 17.46 13.70
CA GLY A 277 -10.60 18.62 13.28
C GLY A 277 -9.86 19.96 13.36
N ASP A 278 -8.69 20.01 14.01
CA ASP A 278 -7.86 21.21 14.09
C ASP A 278 -7.05 21.44 12.79
N PHE A 279 -7.06 20.45 11.89
CA PHE A 279 -6.29 20.45 10.65
C PHE A 279 -7.22 20.47 9.44
N ILE A 280 -6.84 21.20 8.38
CA ILE A 280 -7.62 21.25 7.14
C ILE A 280 -7.56 19.93 6.38
N GLU A 281 -6.46 19.19 6.56
CA GLU A 281 -6.21 17.88 5.97
C GLU A 281 -5.15 17.15 6.78
N VAL A 282 -5.35 15.85 7.00
CA VAL A 282 -4.39 14.95 7.65
C VAL A 282 -3.92 13.93 6.62
N MET A 283 -2.61 13.85 6.43
CA MET A 283 -1.94 12.89 5.56
C MET A 283 -0.91 12.11 6.38
N TYR A 284 -0.77 10.82 6.09
CA TYR A 284 0.25 9.99 6.73
C TYR A 284 1.55 10.00 5.94
N LYS A 285 2.67 10.03 6.64
CA LYS A 285 4.00 9.88 6.03
C LYS A 285 4.17 8.45 5.46
N PRO A 286 4.84 8.27 4.31
CA PRO A 286 5.10 9.30 3.32
C PRO A 286 3.84 9.50 2.46
N ALA A 287 3.47 10.75 2.20
CA ALA A 287 2.37 11.05 1.31
C ALA A 287 2.93 11.09 -0.12
N PRO A 288 2.30 10.45 -1.11
CA PRO A 288 2.73 10.60 -2.49
C PRO A 288 2.71 12.07 -2.90
N ALA A 289 3.73 12.54 -3.61
CA ALA A 289 3.84 13.95 -3.97
C ALA A 289 2.62 14.50 -4.72
N ALA A 290 2.04 13.69 -5.63
CA ALA A 290 0.80 14.04 -6.32
C ALA A 290 -0.39 14.25 -5.37
N VAL A 291 -0.47 13.47 -4.29
CA VAL A 291 -1.52 13.63 -3.26
C VAL A 291 -1.28 14.91 -2.46
N LEU A 292 -0.04 15.16 -2.05
CA LEU A 292 0.37 16.37 -1.33
C LEU A 292 0.06 17.63 -2.16
N LEU A 293 0.55 17.72 -3.39
CA LEU A 293 0.33 18.85 -4.30
C LEU A 293 -1.15 19.04 -4.62
N SER A 294 -1.89 17.94 -4.82
CA SER A 294 -3.34 18.01 -5.02
C SER A 294 -4.07 18.56 -3.79
N ALA A 295 -3.64 18.21 -2.58
CA ALA A 295 -4.18 18.77 -1.35
C ALA A 295 -3.88 20.27 -1.25
N LEU A 296 -2.63 20.68 -1.43
CA LEU A 296 -2.22 22.09 -1.40
C LEU A 296 -3.03 22.92 -2.40
N ARG A 297 -3.14 22.46 -3.64
CA ARG A 297 -3.91 23.13 -4.68
C ARG A 297 -5.38 23.33 -4.31
N ARG A 298 -6.03 22.30 -3.76
CA ARG A 298 -7.43 22.38 -3.31
C ARG A 298 -7.60 23.37 -2.16
N ARG A 299 -6.68 23.35 -1.18
CA ARG A 299 -6.80 24.14 0.05
C ARG A 299 -6.47 25.60 -0.14
N LEU A 300 -5.52 25.91 -1.01
CA LEU A 300 -5.17 27.29 -1.39
C LEU A 300 -6.12 27.87 -2.46
N GLN A 301 -7.10 27.09 -2.95
CA GLN A 301 -8.09 27.51 -3.94
C GLN A 301 -7.50 28.04 -5.25
N ILE A 302 -6.33 27.52 -5.65
CA ILE A 302 -5.61 27.97 -6.84
C ILE A 302 -6.31 27.44 -8.10
N ARG A 303 -6.81 28.35 -8.95
CA ARG A 303 -7.43 28.05 -10.25
C ARG A 303 -6.38 28.14 -11.36
N LEU A 304 -6.48 27.25 -12.35
CA LEU A 304 -5.74 27.35 -13.62
C LEU A 304 -6.36 28.44 -14.49
#